data_AF-A0A5S9ME83-F1
#
_entry.id   AF-A0A5S9ME83-F1
#
_cell.length_a   1.000
_cell.length_b   1.000
_cell.length_c   1.000
_cell.angle_alpha   90.00
_cell.angle_beta   90.00
_cell.angle_gamma   90.00
#
_symmetry.space_group_name_H-M   'P 1'
#
loop_
_entity.id
_entity.type
_entity.pdbx_description
1 polymer ?
#
loop_
_entity_poly.entity_id
_entity_poly.type
_entity_poly.pdbx_seq_one_letter_code
_entity_poly.pdbx_strand_id
1 'polypeptide(L)'
;MVAPSDVFKDGKQIARALKKEEEITHIIDSFKEAARRAVQAGFDGVEIHGANGYLLQQFYSPHSNQRTDQWGGNEEKKRLAFPIAVVDAVKEAIKEHAAKPFIFGYRLSPEEPETPGLTMTETFTLVDVLKTKSLDYLHISLMEIGSKKQDEAQILIKLVWNC
;
A
#
# COMPACT_ATOMS: atom_id res chain seq x y z
N MET A 1 -7.95 6.62 -15.97
CA MET A 1 -7.35 6.15 -14.69
C MET A 1 -8.01 4.84 -14.29
N VAL A 2 -7.35 4.01 -13.47
CA VAL A 2 -7.88 2.74 -12.95
C VAL A 2 -7.93 2.78 -11.42
N ALA A 3 -8.82 1.96 -10.83
CA ALA A 3 -9.08 1.89 -9.39
C ALA A 3 -9.59 0.48 -9.02
N PRO A 4 -9.65 0.10 -7.73
CA PRO A 4 -10.28 -1.16 -7.30
C PRO A 4 -11.78 -1.22 -7.61
N SER A 5 -12.49 -0.09 -7.58
CA SER A 5 -13.90 0.05 -7.91
C SER A 5 -14.14 1.23 -8.86
N ASP A 6 -15.30 1.30 -9.51
CA ASP A 6 -15.61 2.40 -10.43
C ASP A 6 -15.76 3.71 -9.62
N VAL A 7 -15.10 4.79 -10.06
CA VAL A 7 -15.12 6.09 -9.38
C VAL A 7 -15.76 7.13 -10.27
N PHE A 8 -16.76 7.83 -9.73
CA PHE A 8 -17.51 8.87 -10.42
C PHE A 8 -17.34 10.22 -9.70
N LYS A 9 -17.26 11.30 -10.48
CA LYS A 9 -17.28 12.68 -10.01
C LYS A 9 -18.20 13.49 -10.92
N ASP A 10 -19.17 14.19 -10.33
CA ASP A 10 -20.18 14.99 -11.05
C ASP A 10 -20.89 14.19 -12.16
N GLY A 11 -21.22 12.92 -11.87
CA GLY A 11 -21.87 12.00 -12.80
C GLY A 11 -20.97 11.43 -13.91
N LYS A 12 -19.69 11.82 -13.98
CA LYS A 12 -18.73 11.31 -14.96
C LYS A 12 -17.80 10.29 -14.33
N GLN A 13 -17.56 9.18 -15.04
CA GLN A 13 -16.58 8.20 -14.61
C GLN A 13 -15.16 8.76 -14.77
N ILE A 14 -14.43 8.89 -13.66
CA ILE A 14 -13.05 9.41 -13.66
C ILE A 14 -12.01 8.29 -13.56
N ALA A 15 -12.38 7.15 -12.95
CA ALA A 15 -11.58 5.94 -12.94
C ALA A 15 -12.47 4.71 -13.13
N ARG A 16 -11.99 3.77 -13.94
CA ARG A 16 -12.65 2.47 -14.13
C ARG A 16 -12.12 1.45 -13.13
N ALA A 17 -12.98 0.54 -12.70
CA ALA A 17 -12.57 -0.63 -11.93
C ALA A 17 -11.63 -1.52 -12.73
N LEU A 18 -10.67 -2.14 -12.04
CA LEU A 18 -9.90 -3.29 -12.52
C LEU A 18 -10.78 -4.54 -12.45
N LYS A 19 -11.43 -4.91 -13.54
CA LYS A 19 -12.50 -5.94 -13.50
C LYS A 19 -11.95 -7.35 -13.62
N LYS A 20 -10.83 -7.50 -14.33
CA LYS A 20 -10.24 -8.80 -14.62
C LYS A 20 -9.05 -9.04 -13.70
N GLU A 21 -8.89 -10.28 -13.24
CA GLU A 21 -7.78 -10.69 -12.38
C GLU A 21 -6.43 -10.45 -13.07
N GLU A 22 -6.37 -10.65 -14.38
CA GLU A 22 -5.16 -10.44 -15.18
C GLU A 22 -4.68 -8.98 -15.17
N GLU A 23 -5.58 -8.00 -14.99
CA GLU A 23 -5.17 -6.60 -14.89
C GLU A 23 -4.45 -6.33 -13.56
N ILE A 24 -4.94 -6.95 -12.48
CA ILE A 24 -4.36 -6.82 -11.14
C ILE A 24 -3.00 -7.52 -11.09
N THR A 25 -2.91 -8.73 -11.62
CA THR A 25 -1.64 -9.46 -11.68
C THR A 25 -0.63 -8.79 -12.60
N HIS A 26 -1.08 -8.19 -13.72
CA HIS A 26 -0.20 -7.40 -14.58
C HIS A 26 0.36 -6.16 -13.88
N ILE A 27 -0.43 -5.50 -13.02
CA ILE A 27 0.07 -4.39 -12.20
C ILE A 27 1.12 -4.88 -11.19
N ILE A 28 0.87 -6.02 -10.51
CA ILE A 28 1.84 -6.63 -9.59
C ILE A 28 3.16 -6.93 -10.32
N ASP A 29 3.08 -7.55 -11.50
CA ASP A 29 4.25 -7.82 -12.35
C ASP A 29 4.96 -6.53 -12.81
N SER A 30 4.20 -5.48 -13.08
CA SER A 30 4.77 -4.17 -13.43
C SER A 30 5.59 -3.57 -12.28
N PHE A 31 5.17 -3.75 -11.02
CA PHE A 31 5.96 -3.35 -9.85
C PHE A 31 7.23 -4.21 -9.72
N LYS A 32 7.13 -5.53 -9.93
CA LYS A 32 8.29 -6.46 -9.95
C LYS A 32 9.33 -6.00 -10.98
N GLU A 33 8.88 -5.76 -12.20
CA GLU A 33 9.73 -5.32 -13.30
C GLU A 33 10.30 -3.91 -13.08
N ALA A 34 9.56 -3.01 -12.42
CA ALA A 34 10.09 -1.71 -12.03
C ALA A 34 11.23 -1.83 -11.01
N ALA A 35 11.07 -2.70 -10.00
CA ALA A 35 12.12 -2.97 -9.01
C ALA A 35 13.36 -3.58 -9.65
N ARG A 36 13.19 -4.57 -10.55
CA ARG A 36 14.30 -5.13 -11.34
C ARG A 36 15.06 -4.06 -12.11
N ARG A 37 14.35 -3.15 -12.79
CA ARG A 37 14.96 -2.04 -13.53
C ARG A 37 15.70 -1.06 -12.60
N ALA A 38 15.15 -0.76 -11.42
CA ALA A 38 15.82 0.10 -10.45
C ALA A 38 17.14 -0.51 -9.97
N VAL A 39 17.15 -1.81 -9.69
CA VAL A 39 18.39 -2.54 -9.35
C VAL A 39 19.41 -2.46 -10.50
N GLN A 40 19.00 -2.74 -11.74
CA GLN A 40 19.89 -2.71 -12.91
C GLN A 40 20.43 -1.31 -13.21
N ALA A 41 19.64 -0.27 -12.94
CA ALA A 41 20.05 1.13 -13.09
C ALA A 41 21.03 1.58 -12.00
N GLY A 42 21.28 0.76 -10.98
CA GLY A 42 22.26 1.05 -9.93
C GLY A 42 21.73 1.92 -8.79
N PHE A 43 20.41 2.04 -8.62
CA PHE A 43 19.83 2.67 -7.42
C PHE A 43 20.28 1.92 -6.16
N ASP A 44 20.27 2.60 -5.02
CA ASP A 44 20.55 1.98 -3.72
C ASP A 44 19.31 1.39 -3.05
N GLY A 45 18.11 1.72 -3.55
CA GLY A 45 16.87 1.24 -2.99
C GLY A 45 15.61 1.66 -3.74
N VAL A 46 14.47 1.13 -3.31
CA VAL A 46 13.13 1.52 -3.75
C VAL A 46 12.18 1.68 -2.57
N GLU A 47 11.18 2.54 -2.73
CA GLU A 47 10.06 2.69 -1.80
C GLU A 47 8.75 2.37 -2.54
N ILE A 48 7.93 1.47 -1.99
CA ILE A 48 6.56 1.28 -2.47
C ILE A 48 5.68 2.40 -1.92
N HIS A 49 5.01 3.10 -2.83
CA HIS A 49 4.07 4.15 -2.46
C HIS A 49 2.66 3.58 -2.25
N GLY A 50 2.30 3.31 -0.99
CA GLY A 50 0.97 2.88 -0.55
C GLY A 50 0.23 3.91 0.29
N ALA A 51 0.31 5.19 -0.10
CA ALA A 51 -0.18 6.34 0.67
C ALA A 51 -0.96 7.31 -0.22
N ASN A 52 -1.48 8.39 0.37
CA ASN A 52 -2.17 9.51 -0.30
C ASN A 52 -3.33 9.13 -1.24
N GLY A 53 -4.04 8.04 -0.95
CA GLY A 53 -5.18 7.60 -1.75
C GLY A 53 -4.80 7.11 -3.16
N TYR A 54 -3.53 6.76 -3.39
CA TYR A 54 -3.11 6.07 -4.61
C TYR A 54 -3.47 4.59 -4.57
N LEU A 55 -3.27 3.90 -5.68
CA LEU A 55 -3.81 2.57 -5.96
C LEU A 55 -3.69 1.56 -4.81
N LEU A 56 -2.52 1.40 -4.19
CA LEU A 56 -2.34 0.45 -3.09
C LEU A 56 -3.19 0.83 -1.85
N GLN A 57 -3.23 2.11 -1.49
CA GLN A 57 -4.11 2.59 -0.43
C GLN A 57 -5.58 2.42 -0.83
N GLN A 58 -5.93 2.67 -2.09
CA GLN A 58 -7.30 2.48 -2.57
C GLN A 58 -7.74 1.03 -2.41
N PHE A 59 -6.88 0.06 -2.73
CA PHE A 59 -7.17 -1.35 -2.50
C PHE A 59 -7.30 -1.69 -1.02
N TYR A 60 -6.52 -1.05 -0.13
CA TYR A 60 -6.62 -1.35 1.29
C TYR A 60 -7.85 -0.70 1.95
N SER A 61 -8.24 0.47 1.46
CA SER A 61 -9.29 1.31 2.04
C SER A 61 -10.69 0.71 1.87
N PRO A 62 -11.48 0.61 2.95
CA PRO A 62 -12.89 0.23 2.85
C PRO A 62 -13.74 1.33 2.19
N HIS A 63 -13.23 2.56 2.03
CA HIS A 63 -13.92 3.62 1.31
C HIS A 63 -13.95 3.33 -0.20
N SER A 64 -12.78 3.07 -0.75
CA SER A 64 -12.56 3.05 -2.20
C SER A 64 -12.59 1.64 -2.80
N ASN A 65 -12.40 0.60 -1.98
CA ASN A 65 -12.49 -0.79 -2.41
C ASN A 65 -13.83 -1.44 -2.03
N GLN A 66 -14.81 -1.32 -2.93
CA GLN A 66 -16.13 -1.95 -2.83
C GLN A 66 -16.21 -3.26 -3.62
N ARG A 67 -15.09 -3.96 -3.80
CA ARG A 67 -15.04 -5.23 -4.54
C ARG A 67 -15.76 -6.35 -3.77
N THR A 68 -16.02 -7.45 -4.45
CA THR A 68 -16.64 -8.66 -3.86
C THR A 68 -15.79 -9.91 -4.06
N ASP A 69 -14.58 -9.76 -4.60
CA ASP A 69 -13.66 -10.85 -4.89
C ASP A 69 -12.53 -10.93 -3.85
N GLN A 70 -11.51 -11.76 -4.12
CA GLN A 70 -10.38 -11.96 -3.22
C GLN A 70 -9.53 -10.71 -2.96
N TRP A 71 -9.71 -9.65 -3.74
CA TRP A 71 -8.92 -8.42 -3.66
C TRP A 71 -9.61 -7.30 -2.87
N GLY A 72 -10.78 -7.54 -2.26
CA GLY A 72 -11.42 -6.48 -1.48
C GLY A 72 -12.78 -6.75 -0.88
N GLY A 73 -13.54 -5.66 -0.73
CA GLY A 73 -14.83 -5.63 -0.07
C GLY A 73 -14.73 -5.37 1.43
N ASN A 74 -15.73 -5.82 2.19
CA ASN A 74 -15.83 -5.54 3.63
C ASN A 74 -14.79 -6.30 4.48
N GLU A 75 -14.18 -7.35 3.93
CA GLU A 75 -13.17 -8.14 4.64
C GLU A 75 -11.78 -7.49 4.53
N GLU A 76 -11.26 -6.99 5.65
CA GLU A 76 -9.94 -6.36 5.74
C GLU A 76 -8.81 -7.25 5.19
N LYS A 77 -8.86 -8.56 5.50
CA LYS A 77 -7.89 -9.54 5.00
C LYS A 77 -7.83 -9.59 3.46
N LYS A 78 -8.96 -9.43 2.77
CA LYS A 78 -9.02 -9.41 1.30
C LYS A 78 -8.49 -8.09 0.75
N ARG A 79 -8.78 -6.97 1.41
CA ARG A 79 -8.23 -5.66 1.05
C ARG A 79 -6.69 -5.60 1.16
N LEU A 80 -6.11 -6.34 2.11
CA LEU A 80 -4.64 -6.49 2.23
C LEU A 80 -3.99 -7.30 1.09
N ALA A 81 -4.75 -8.13 0.37
CA ALA A 81 -4.16 -9.08 -0.58
C ALA A 81 -3.34 -8.38 -1.67
N PHE A 82 -3.85 -7.28 -2.23
CA PHE A 82 -3.17 -6.57 -3.32
C PHE A 82 -1.89 -5.84 -2.86
N PRO A 83 -1.91 -4.95 -1.84
CA PRO A 83 -0.68 -4.31 -1.36
C PRO A 83 0.41 -5.30 -0.97
N ILE A 84 0.03 -6.41 -0.32
CA ILE A 84 0.99 -7.43 0.12
C ILE A 84 1.56 -8.22 -1.06
N ALA A 85 0.75 -8.56 -2.06
CA ALA A 85 1.24 -9.20 -3.28
C ALA A 85 2.26 -8.32 -4.03
N VAL A 86 2.03 -6.99 -4.06
CA VAL A 86 3.00 -6.04 -4.63
C VAL A 86 4.31 -6.03 -3.84
N VAL A 87 4.22 -5.99 -2.50
CA VAL A 87 5.42 -6.05 -1.62
C VAL A 87 6.21 -7.33 -1.86
N ASP A 88 5.54 -8.48 -1.93
CA ASP A 88 6.19 -9.77 -2.15
C ASP A 88 6.86 -9.85 -3.52
N ALA A 89 6.21 -9.37 -4.58
CA ALA A 89 6.76 -9.36 -5.93
C ALA A 89 7.98 -8.44 -6.07
N VAL A 90 7.94 -7.24 -5.46
CA VAL A 90 9.09 -6.32 -5.42
C VAL A 90 10.24 -6.93 -4.63
N LYS A 91 9.97 -7.52 -3.47
CA LYS A 91 10.99 -8.20 -2.66
C LYS A 91 11.67 -9.34 -3.42
N GLU A 92 10.90 -10.12 -4.18
CA GLU A 92 11.43 -11.19 -5.02
C GLU A 92 12.38 -10.65 -6.08
N ALA A 93 11.98 -9.61 -6.83
CA ALA A 93 12.86 -8.98 -7.83
C ALA A 93 14.16 -8.44 -7.21
N ILE A 94 14.08 -7.81 -6.03
CA ILE A 94 15.28 -7.33 -5.33
C ILE A 94 16.19 -8.52 -4.97
N LYS A 95 15.63 -9.59 -4.40
CA LYS A 95 16.39 -10.81 -4.04
C LYS A 95 17.05 -11.46 -5.26
N GLU A 96 16.37 -11.49 -6.40
CA GLU A 96 16.87 -12.12 -7.63
C GLU A 96 17.99 -11.32 -8.31
N HIS A 97 17.94 -9.99 -8.23
CA HIS A 97 18.77 -9.13 -9.07
C HIS A 97 19.79 -8.27 -8.32
N ALA A 98 19.61 -8.02 -7.02
CA ALA A 98 20.52 -7.14 -6.28
C ALA A 98 21.83 -7.86 -5.94
N ALA A 99 22.95 -7.34 -6.47
CA ALA A 99 24.30 -7.87 -6.18
C ALA A 99 24.90 -7.32 -4.87
N LYS A 100 24.26 -6.32 -4.26
CA LYS A 100 24.65 -5.66 -3.00
C LYS A 100 23.40 -5.46 -2.13
N PRO A 101 23.54 -5.17 -0.82
CA PRO A 101 22.41 -4.73 -0.02
C PRO A 101 21.64 -3.61 -0.72
N PHE A 102 20.31 -3.73 -0.76
CA PHE A 102 19.43 -2.84 -1.52
C PHE A 102 18.24 -2.48 -0.64
N ILE A 103 18.08 -1.18 -0.39
CA ILE A 103 17.12 -0.66 0.57
C ILE A 103 15.70 -0.84 0.03
N PHE A 104 14.81 -1.39 0.85
CA PHE A 104 13.41 -1.59 0.51
C PHE A 104 12.47 -1.02 1.57
N GLY A 105 11.75 0.03 1.21
CA GLY A 105 10.80 0.71 2.10
C GLY A 105 9.35 0.63 1.63
N TYR A 106 8.44 0.96 2.55
CA TYR A 106 7.02 1.12 2.26
C TYR A 106 6.49 2.41 2.88
N ARG A 107 5.78 3.21 2.08
CA ARG A 107 5.13 4.45 2.53
C ARG A 107 3.63 4.27 2.67
N LEU A 108 3.08 4.70 3.80
CA LEU A 108 1.65 4.58 4.12
C LEU A 108 1.05 5.88 4.63
N SER A 109 -0.26 6.06 4.42
CA SER A 109 -1.08 7.04 5.13
C SER A 109 -1.80 6.33 6.28
N PRO A 110 -1.71 6.83 7.52
CA PRO A 110 -2.20 6.09 8.68
C PRO A 110 -3.72 6.11 8.86
N GLU A 111 -4.39 7.13 8.34
CA GLU A 111 -5.84 7.30 8.43
C GLU A 111 -6.39 7.96 7.16
N GLU A 112 -7.69 7.78 6.94
CA GLU A 112 -8.47 8.44 5.90
C GLU A 112 -9.67 9.16 6.53
N PRO A 113 -10.00 10.40 6.09
CA PRO A 113 -11.15 11.15 6.62
C PRO A 113 -12.51 10.60 6.18
N GLU A 114 -12.56 9.73 5.19
CA GLU A 114 -13.81 9.18 4.66
C GLU A 114 -14.51 8.22 5.65
N THR A 115 -15.83 8.03 5.49
CA THR A 115 -16.63 7.12 6.31
C THR A 115 -17.45 6.17 5.43
N PRO A 116 -17.18 4.84 5.43
CA PRO A 116 -16.01 4.21 6.06
C PRO A 116 -14.72 4.65 5.38
N GLY A 117 -13.60 4.66 6.12
CA GLY A 117 -12.25 4.98 5.64
C GLY A 117 -11.23 4.17 6.43
N LEU A 118 -9.96 4.22 6.02
CA LEU A 118 -8.87 3.58 6.78
C LEU A 118 -8.75 4.15 8.20
N THR A 119 -8.81 3.25 9.17
CA THR A 119 -8.63 3.55 10.59
C THR A 119 -7.20 3.24 11.07
N MET A 120 -6.81 3.79 12.22
CA MET A 120 -5.55 3.37 12.87
C MET A 120 -5.49 1.87 13.17
N THR A 121 -6.62 1.24 13.48
CA THR A 121 -6.68 -0.21 13.74
C THR A 121 -6.27 -0.99 12.50
N GLU A 122 -6.82 -0.65 11.34
CA GLU A 122 -6.42 -1.22 10.06
C GLU A 122 -4.93 -0.93 9.79
N THR A 123 -4.48 0.31 9.97
CA THR A 123 -3.06 0.63 9.81
C THR A 123 -2.14 -0.24 10.68
N PHE A 124 -2.52 -0.58 11.91
CA PHE A 124 -1.74 -1.54 12.71
C PHE A 124 -1.74 -2.95 12.12
N THR A 125 -2.87 -3.44 11.61
CA THR A 125 -2.90 -4.73 10.90
C THR A 125 -1.95 -4.73 9.71
N LEU A 126 -1.98 -3.67 8.90
CA LEU A 126 -1.06 -3.52 7.77
C LEU A 126 0.40 -3.53 8.25
N VAL A 127 0.74 -2.74 9.28
CA VAL A 127 2.09 -2.67 9.85
C VAL A 127 2.55 -4.03 10.37
N ASP A 128 1.68 -4.78 11.07
CA ASP A 128 2.02 -6.11 11.59
C ASP A 128 2.32 -7.10 10.46
N VAL A 129 1.59 -7.05 9.35
CA VAL A 129 1.91 -7.86 8.17
C VAL A 129 3.22 -7.38 7.53
N LEU A 130 3.41 -6.07 7.33
CA LEU A 130 4.62 -5.51 6.71
C LEU A 130 5.90 -5.81 7.51
N LYS A 131 5.82 -5.88 8.84
CA LYS A 131 6.94 -6.29 9.70
C LYS A 131 7.47 -7.68 9.38
N THR A 132 6.61 -8.59 8.90
CA THR A 132 7.03 -9.94 8.47
C THR A 132 7.74 -9.95 7.12
N LYS A 133 7.70 -8.83 6.37
CA LYS A 133 8.22 -8.73 5.01
C LYS A 133 9.68 -8.27 4.94
N SER A 134 10.37 -8.10 6.07
CA SER A 134 11.79 -7.71 6.12
C SER A 134 12.08 -6.40 5.37
N LEU A 135 11.19 -5.41 5.51
CA LEU A 135 11.44 -4.06 5.00
C LEU A 135 12.51 -3.37 5.86
N ASP A 136 13.31 -2.52 5.23
CA ASP A 136 14.34 -1.72 5.93
C ASP A 136 13.72 -0.55 6.70
N TYR A 137 12.61 0.00 6.20
CA TYR A 137 11.89 1.08 6.88
C TYR A 137 10.41 1.17 6.49
N LEU A 138 9.65 1.83 7.37
CA LEU A 138 8.30 2.30 7.09
C LEU A 138 8.29 3.82 7.11
N HIS A 139 7.69 4.43 6.08
CA HIS A 139 7.52 5.87 5.96
C HIS A 139 6.06 6.24 6.23
N ILE A 140 5.83 6.93 7.33
CA ILE A 140 4.49 7.40 7.71
C ILE A 140 4.26 8.79 7.11
N SER A 141 3.35 8.87 6.14
CA SER A 141 2.97 10.13 5.51
C SER A 141 1.94 10.86 6.36
N LEU A 142 2.31 12.04 6.86
CA LEU A 142 1.41 12.98 7.50
C LEU A 142 1.32 14.26 6.66
N MET A 143 0.15 14.91 6.63
CA MET A 143 -0.03 16.18 5.92
C MET A 143 0.63 17.34 6.68
N GLU A 144 0.64 17.28 8.01
CA GLU A 144 1.23 18.31 8.88
C GLU A 144 2.09 17.70 10.00
N ILE A 145 3.19 18.39 10.31
CA ILE A 145 4.08 18.13 11.46
C ILE A 145 3.31 18.51 12.73
N GLY A 146 2.46 17.61 13.22
CA GLY A 146 1.54 17.88 14.34
C GLY A 146 0.18 17.20 14.22
N SER A 147 -0.06 16.48 13.11
CA SER A 147 -1.27 15.71 12.89
C SER A 147 -1.57 14.80 14.10
N LYS A 148 -2.75 14.97 14.69
CA LYS A 148 -3.26 14.11 15.75
C LYS A 148 -4.14 13.03 15.12
N LYS A 149 -4.21 11.87 15.79
CA LYS A 149 -5.16 10.81 15.44
C LYS A 149 -6.59 11.37 15.40
N GLN A 150 -7.41 10.92 14.46
CA GLN A 150 -8.80 11.41 14.34
C GLN A 150 -9.67 11.04 15.56
N ASP A 151 -9.36 9.93 16.24
CA ASP A 151 -9.94 9.56 17.55
C ASP A 151 -8.91 9.74 18.69
N GLU A 152 -9.27 10.48 19.74
CA GLU A 152 -8.41 10.88 20.89
C GLU A 152 -7.85 9.72 21.77
N ALA A 153 -7.93 8.46 21.34
CA ALA A 153 -7.30 7.35 22.04
C ALA A 153 -5.79 7.27 21.69
N GLN A 154 -4.98 7.83 22.59
CA GLN A 154 -3.52 7.79 22.64
C GLN A 154 -2.92 6.48 22.09
N ILE A 155 -2.19 6.57 20.98
CA ILE A 155 -1.10 5.62 20.68
C ILE A 155 0.11 6.45 20.30
N LEU A 156 0.83 6.86 21.34
CA LEU A 156 2.19 7.36 21.24
C LEU A 156 3.03 6.40 20.40
N ILE A 157 3.74 6.99 19.44
CA ILE A 157 4.80 6.43 18.60
C ILE A 157 5.53 5.28 19.32
N LYS A 158 5.25 4.05 18.87
CA LYS A 158 6.03 2.84 19.18
C LYS A 158 6.73 2.29 17.93
N LEU A 159 7.02 3.15 16.96
CA LEU A 159 7.62 2.80 15.66
C LEU A 159 8.98 3.45 15.42
N VAL A 160 9.65 3.92 16.46
CA VAL A 160 11.03 4.37 16.37
C VAL A 160 11.78 3.71 17.54
N TRP A 161 12.61 2.72 17.22
CA TRP A 161 13.54 1.98 18.09
C TRP A 161 12.97 0.91 19.03
N ASN A 162 13.12 -0.34 18.60
CA ASN A 162 13.62 -1.43 19.45
C ASN A 162 14.60 -2.23 18.58
N CYS A 163 15.83 -1.71 18.51
CA CYS A 163 17.01 -2.57 18.49
C CYS A 163 17.19 -3.15 19.89
#